data_AF-A0A0K1Q1I8-F1
#
_entry.id   AF-A0A0K1Q1I8-F1
#
_cell.length_a   1.000
_cell.length_b   1.000
_cell.length_c   1.000
_cell.angle_alpha   90.00
_cell.angle_beta   90.00
_cell.angle_gamma   90.00
#
_symmetry.space_group_name_H-M   'P 1'
#
loop_
_entity.id
_entity.type
_entity.pdbx_description
1 polymer ?
#
loop_
_entity_poly.entity_id
_entity_poly.type
_entity_poly.pdbx_seq_one_letter_code
_entity_poly.pdbx_strand_id
1 'polypeptide(L)'
;MASRELILSFEGPDKVVRPDRFPAKSLLAVLLAFVQLVEKIGGHDAAFDNDEAPFGIVLKELRADSIQYVLGFVPKLESVSPVAARRMGIDAAAAAIQYLERRDVGPPGIRSRAKRLATALARLESVTAHLRGAVVAALSELAEAPPAPTVVAIESFRAKILKAGGLAPRVQLKLAGSGRPITLAAPEGLARLAGTSLYAEVDVTAQIERTADDRVLHGLLTSLRVMESGDPVAAFDRWYERAGKPWANVKDIERGLGRGER
;
A
#
# COMPACT_ATOMS: atom_id res chain seq x y z
N MET A 1 -12.91 -27.60 -4.93
CA MET A 1 -11.54 -27.05 -4.87
C MET A 1 -11.53 -25.73 -5.62
N ALA A 2 -11.40 -24.59 -4.92
CA ALA A 2 -11.38 -23.28 -5.58
C ALA A 2 -10.13 -23.19 -6.49
N SER A 3 -10.33 -22.76 -7.73
CA SER A 3 -9.26 -22.61 -8.72
C SER A 3 -8.14 -21.74 -8.13
N ARG A 4 -6.92 -22.30 -8.11
CA ARG A 4 -5.72 -21.71 -7.54
C ARG A 4 -4.95 -20.89 -8.60
N GLU A 5 -5.60 -20.35 -9.61
CA GLU A 5 -4.93 -19.67 -10.71
C GLU A 5 -5.51 -18.28 -10.91
N LEU A 6 -4.71 -17.37 -11.48
CA LEU A 6 -5.18 -16.05 -11.84
C LEU A 6 -5.77 -16.15 -13.26
N ILE A 7 -7.03 -15.79 -13.41
CA ILE A 7 -7.77 -15.91 -14.66
C ILE A 7 -8.21 -14.52 -15.08
N LEU A 8 -7.75 -14.08 -16.25
CA LEU A 8 -8.24 -12.88 -16.91
C LEU A 8 -9.26 -13.30 -17.97
N SER A 9 -10.54 -13.05 -17.71
CA SER A 9 -11.65 -13.39 -18.59
C SER A 9 -12.25 -12.13 -19.20
N PHE A 10 -12.61 -12.17 -20.48
CA PHE A 10 -13.29 -11.07 -21.15
C PHE A 10 -14.75 -11.46 -21.40
N GLU A 11 -15.68 -10.56 -21.11
CA GLU A 11 -17.12 -10.74 -21.26
C GLU A 11 -17.68 -9.64 -22.19
N GLY A 12 -18.40 -10.04 -23.23
CA GLY A 12 -19.12 -9.13 -24.11
C GLY A 12 -20.54 -8.83 -23.58
N PRO A 13 -21.28 -7.89 -24.19
CA PRO A 13 -22.57 -7.43 -23.68
C PRO A 13 -23.63 -8.55 -23.66
N ASP A 14 -23.54 -9.51 -24.59
CA ASP A 14 -24.46 -10.64 -24.69
C ASP A 14 -23.99 -11.88 -23.90
N LYS A 15 -22.91 -11.77 -23.10
CA LYS A 15 -22.24 -12.87 -22.37
C LYS A 15 -21.71 -14.03 -23.23
N VAL A 16 -21.99 -14.03 -24.53
CA VAL A 16 -21.45 -14.96 -25.52
C VAL A 16 -20.20 -14.32 -26.12
N VAL A 17 -19.05 -14.78 -25.64
CA VAL A 17 -17.75 -14.26 -26.03
C VAL A 17 -17.25 -15.09 -27.20
N ARG A 18 -17.40 -14.59 -28.43
CA ARG A 18 -16.85 -15.28 -29.60
C ARG A 18 -15.49 -14.67 -29.98
N PRO A 19 -14.40 -15.46 -30.06
CA PRO A 19 -13.06 -14.94 -30.38
C PRO A 19 -12.98 -14.18 -31.70
N ASP A 20 -13.83 -14.52 -32.67
CA ASP A 20 -13.92 -13.87 -33.99
C ASP A 20 -14.51 -12.45 -33.93
N ARG A 21 -15.20 -12.09 -32.84
CA ARG A 21 -15.83 -10.78 -32.66
C ARG A 21 -14.95 -9.76 -31.95
N PHE A 22 -13.77 -10.14 -31.49
CA PHE A 22 -12.90 -9.26 -30.71
C PHE A 22 -11.51 -9.10 -31.33
N PRO A 23 -10.93 -7.89 -31.35
CA PRO A 23 -9.62 -7.68 -31.94
C PRO A 23 -8.56 -8.36 -31.06
N ALA A 24 -7.97 -9.46 -31.53
CA ALA A 24 -6.93 -10.21 -30.82
C ALA A 24 -5.77 -9.31 -30.34
N LYS A 25 -5.41 -8.30 -31.14
CA LYS A 25 -4.38 -7.30 -30.79
C LYS A 25 -4.75 -6.45 -29.58
N SER A 26 -6.03 -6.07 -29.44
CA SER A 26 -6.50 -5.27 -28.30
C SER A 26 -6.57 -6.10 -27.03
N LEU A 27 -7.04 -7.35 -27.12
CA LEU A 27 -7.07 -8.29 -25.99
C LEU A 27 -5.64 -8.59 -25.48
N LEU A 28 -4.71 -8.82 -26.40
CA LEU A 28 -3.30 -9.01 -26.07
C LEU A 28 -2.68 -7.76 -25.44
N ALA A 29 -3.06 -6.57 -25.90
CA ALA A 29 -2.59 -5.31 -25.31
C ALA A 29 -3.07 -5.15 -23.87
N VAL A 30 -4.32 -5.53 -23.56
CA VAL A 30 -4.83 -5.54 -22.17
C VAL A 30 -4.08 -6.55 -21.32
N LEU A 31 -3.92 -7.79 -21.80
CA LEU A 31 -3.17 -8.83 -21.09
C LEU A 31 -1.75 -8.36 -20.75
N LEU A 32 -1.03 -7.82 -21.75
CA LEU A 32 0.34 -7.36 -21.59
C LEU A 32 0.42 -6.17 -20.62
N ALA A 33 -0.46 -5.19 -20.76
CA ALA A 33 -0.47 -4.03 -19.87
C ALA A 33 -0.78 -4.43 -18.42
N PHE A 34 -1.69 -5.39 -18.23
CA PHE A 34 -2.03 -5.94 -16.92
C PHE A 34 -0.85 -6.70 -16.31
N VAL A 35 -0.22 -7.63 -17.04
CA VAL A 35 0.97 -8.37 -16.59
C VAL A 35 2.08 -7.40 -16.15
N GLN A 36 2.37 -6.40 -16.97
CA GLN A 36 3.40 -5.39 -16.67
C GLN A 36 3.06 -4.55 -15.42
N LEU A 37 1.78 -4.29 -15.16
CA LEU A 37 1.34 -3.60 -13.95
C LEU A 37 1.56 -4.48 -12.71
N VAL A 38 1.15 -5.75 -12.78
CA VAL A 38 1.32 -6.71 -11.68
C VAL A 38 2.79 -6.96 -11.37
N GLU A 39 3.63 -7.16 -12.38
CA GLU A 39 5.08 -7.32 -12.18
C GLU A 39 5.71 -6.05 -11.59
N LYS A 40 5.26 -4.86 -12.01
CA LYS A 40 5.80 -3.61 -11.45
C LYS A 40 5.45 -3.45 -9.97
N ILE A 41 4.23 -3.79 -9.59
CA ILE A 41 3.79 -3.76 -8.19
C ILE A 41 4.53 -4.81 -7.37
N GLY A 42 4.64 -6.03 -7.90
CA GLY A 42 5.38 -7.12 -7.25
C GLY A 42 6.86 -6.82 -7.03
N GLY A 43 7.50 -6.07 -7.94
CA GLY A 43 8.88 -5.62 -7.76
C GLY A 43 9.03 -4.57 -6.67
N HIS A 44 8.06 -3.66 -6.56
CA HIS A 44 8.10 -2.60 -5.55
C HIS A 44 7.87 -3.11 -4.13
N ASP A 45 6.90 -4.01 -3.94
CA ASP A 45 6.56 -4.55 -2.61
C ASP A 45 7.61 -5.51 -2.06
N ALA A 46 8.41 -6.10 -2.95
CA ALA A 46 9.31 -7.19 -2.59
C ALA A 46 10.69 -6.74 -2.09
N ALA A 47 10.95 -5.42 -2.00
CA ALA A 47 12.19 -4.85 -1.47
C ALA A 47 13.48 -5.40 -2.13
N PHE A 48 13.40 -5.84 -3.39
CA PHE A 48 14.56 -6.28 -4.17
C PHE A 48 15.25 -5.09 -4.85
N ASP A 49 16.59 -5.13 -4.90
CA ASP A 49 17.46 -4.03 -5.34
C ASP A 49 17.18 -3.50 -6.77
N ASN A 50 16.44 -4.23 -7.60
CA ASN A 50 16.23 -3.91 -9.02
C ASN A 50 14.81 -3.47 -9.38
N ASP A 51 13.90 -3.32 -8.42
CA ASP A 51 12.50 -2.94 -8.70
C ASP A 51 11.79 -3.96 -9.64
N GLU A 52 12.34 -5.18 -9.70
CA GLU A 52 11.86 -6.32 -10.48
C GLU A 52 11.11 -7.31 -9.59
N ALA A 53 9.98 -7.81 -10.09
CA ALA A 53 9.25 -8.85 -9.37
C ALA A 53 10.11 -10.13 -9.24
N PRO A 54 10.12 -10.78 -8.07
CA PRO A 54 10.79 -12.07 -7.87
C PRO A 54 10.08 -13.23 -8.58
N PHE A 55 9.02 -12.93 -9.33
CA PHE A 55 8.25 -13.86 -10.12
C PHE A 55 8.08 -13.34 -11.55
N GLY A 56 7.91 -14.26 -12.49
CA GLY A 56 7.38 -14.01 -13.82
C GLY A 56 5.94 -14.47 -13.92
N ILE A 57 5.20 -13.87 -14.84
CA ILE A 57 3.85 -14.31 -15.20
C ILE A 57 3.93 -15.02 -16.54
N VAL A 58 3.38 -16.24 -16.60
CA VAL A 58 3.33 -17.05 -17.81
C VAL A 58 1.88 -17.33 -18.19
N LEU A 59 1.57 -17.29 -19.49
CA LEU A 59 0.29 -17.77 -19.99
C LEU A 59 0.31 -19.30 -19.99
N LYS A 60 -0.56 -19.92 -19.20
CA LYS A 60 -0.68 -21.38 -19.13
C LYS A 60 -1.65 -21.93 -20.16
N GLU A 61 -2.80 -21.27 -20.28
CA GLU A 61 -3.90 -21.74 -21.10
C GLU A 61 -4.65 -20.54 -21.68
N LEU A 62 -4.99 -20.63 -22.96
CA LEU A 62 -5.99 -19.80 -23.60
C LEU A 62 -7.15 -20.72 -23.96
N ARG A 63 -8.34 -20.43 -23.44
CA ARG A 63 -9.53 -21.21 -23.79
C ARG A 63 -10.01 -20.81 -25.19
N ALA A 64 -10.33 -21.80 -26.01
CA ALA A 64 -10.71 -21.56 -27.40
C ALA A 64 -12.18 -21.11 -27.54
N ASP A 65 -13.02 -21.47 -26.57
CA ASP A 65 -14.46 -21.23 -26.51
C ASP A 65 -14.82 -19.96 -25.70
N SER A 66 -13.85 -19.37 -25.03
CA SER A 66 -14.00 -18.18 -24.19
C SER A 66 -12.69 -17.42 -24.19
N ILE A 67 -12.71 -16.08 -24.25
CA ILE A 67 -11.47 -15.31 -24.12
C ILE A 67 -11.07 -15.29 -22.64
N GLN A 68 -10.51 -16.41 -22.18
CA GLN A 68 -9.98 -16.60 -20.84
C GLN A 68 -8.50 -16.93 -20.93
N TYR A 69 -7.69 -16.10 -20.29
CA TYR A 69 -6.27 -16.30 -20.12
C TYR A 69 -6.02 -16.80 -18.71
N VAL A 70 -5.50 -18.02 -18.60
CA VAL A 70 -5.06 -18.60 -17.33
C VAL A 70 -3.59 -18.27 -17.14
N LEU A 71 -3.30 -17.54 -16.07
CA LEU A 71 -1.98 -17.05 -15.74
C LEU A 71 -1.35 -17.87 -14.62
N GLY A 72 -0.13 -18.34 -14.89
CA GLY A 72 0.76 -18.96 -13.93
C GLY A 72 1.81 -17.99 -13.43
N PHE A 73 2.39 -18.31 -12.27
CA PHE A 73 3.52 -17.58 -11.72
C PHE A 73 4.70 -18.51 -11.60
N VAL A 74 5.86 -18.05 -12.05
CA VAL A 74 7.13 -18.79 -11.99
C VAL A 74 8.14 -17.98 -11.19
N PRO A 75 8.95 -18.60 -10.31
CA PRO A 75 10.00 -17.87 -9.62
C PRO A 75 11.08 -17.40 -10.62
N LYS A 76 11.57 -16.17 -10.45
CA LYS A 76 12.73 -15.64 -11.20
C LYS A 76 14.04 -15.77 -10.41
N LEU A 77 13.94 -16.00 -9.10
CA LEU A 77 15.08 -16.15 -8.20
C LEU A 77 15.07 -17.56 -7.61
N GLU A 78 16.23 -18.21 -7.53
CA GLU A 78 16.35 -19.56 -6.96
C GLU A 78 15.91 -19.63 -5.49
N SER A 79 16.05 -18.53 -4.76
CA SER A 79 15.62 -18.40 -3.36
C SER A 79 14.10 -18.38 -3.17
N VAL A 80 13.33 -18.26 -4.26
CA VAL A 80 11.87 -18.13 -4.22
C VAL A 80 11.24 -19.43 -4.68
N SER A 81 10.49 -20.08 -3.79
CA SER A 81 9.77 -21.30 -4.15
C SER A 81 8.60 -21.00 -5.12
N PRO A 82 8.17 -21.96 -5.95
CA PRO A 82 7.00 -21.77 -6.83
C PRO A 82 5.73 -21.36 -6.06
N VAL A 83 5.56 -21.87 -4.83
CA VAL A 83 4.44 -21.51 -3.97
C VAL A 83 4.53 -20.05 -3.50
N ALA A 84 5.73 -19.60 -3.14
CA ALA A 84 5.97 -18.21 -2.74
C ALA A 84 5.77 -17.26 -3.93
N ALA A 85 6.37 -17.55 -5.09
CA ALA A 85 6.19 -16.77 -6.32
C ALA A 85 4.71 -16.60 -6.68
N ARG A 86 3.92 -17.68 -6.58
CA ARG A 86 2.47 -17.65 -6.79
C ARG A 86 1.75 -16.75 -5.81
N ARG A 87 2.06 -16.86 -4.51
CA ARG A 87 1.42 -16.03 -3.48
C ARG A 87 1.72 -14.55 -3.70
N MET A 88 3.00 -14.21 -3.90
CA MET A 88 3.43 -12.84 -4.18
C MET A 88 2.78 -12.28 -5.44
N GLY A 89 2.63 -13.10 -6.48
CA GLY A 89 1.96 -12.70 -7.71
C GLY A 89 0.47 -12.42 -7.55
N ILE A 90 -0.25 -13.25 -6.78
CA ILE A 90 -1.66 -13.02 -6.45
C ILE A 90 -1.83 -11.76 -5.58
N ASP A 91 -0.96 -11.60 -4.58
CA ASP A 91 -0.98 -10.42 -3.70
C ASP A 91 -0.71 -9.14 -4.52
N ALA A 92 0.24 -9.17 -5.45
CA ALA A 92 0.53 -8.07 -6.37
C ALA A 92 -0.63 -7.77 -7.33
N ALA A 93 -1.35 -8.79 -7.82
CA ALA A 93 -2.54 -8.60 -8.65
C ALA A 93 -3.70 -7.98 -7.87
N ALA A 94 -3.89 -8.36 -6.60
CA ALA A 94 -4.86 -7.72 -5.72
C ALA A 94 -4.49 -6.27 -5.40
N ALA A 95 -3.21 -5.98 -5.18
CA ALA A 95 -2.72 -4.61 -5.02
C ALA A 95 -2.89 -3.78 -6.31
N ALA A 96 -2.74 -4.37 -7.49
CA ALA A 96 -3.01 -3.71 -8.77
C ALA A 96 -4.47 -3.27 -8.90
N ILE A 97 -5.41 -4.11 -8.44
CA ILE A 97 -6.84 -3.75 -8.39
C ILE A 97 -7.06 -2.57 -7.45
N GLN A 98 -6.51 -2.63 -6.23
CA GLN A 98 -6.64 -1.53 -5.26
C GLN A 98 -6.05 -0.22 -5.80
N TYR A 99 -4.95 -0.30 -6.55
CA TYR A 99 -4.35 0.85 -7.20
C TYR A 99 -5.28 1.46 -8.26
N LEU A 100 -5.91 0.63 -9.09
CA LEU A 100 -6.85 1.08 -10.12
C LEU A 100 -8.11 1.69 -9.47
N GLU A 101 -8.63 1.09 -8.41
CA GLU A 101 -9.76 1.60 -7.63
C GLU A 101 -9.47 2.98 -7.01
N ARG A 102 -8.29 3.17 -6.43
CA ARG A 102 -7.95 4.37 -5.66
C ARG A 102 -7.27 5.46 -6.48
N ARG A 103 -6.73 5.13 -7.65
CA ARG A 103 -5.91 6.01 -8.51
C ARG A 103 -4.78 6.71 -7.73
N ASP A 104 -4.16 5.96 -6.83
CA ASP A 104 -3.17 6.41 -5.84
C ASP A 104 -1.88 6.98 -6.48
N VAL A 105 -1.05 7.70 -5.71
CA VAL A 105 0.31 8.08 -6.13
C VAL A 105 1.23 6.88 -5.96
N GLY A 106 1.14 5.96 -6.91
CA GLY A 106 1.96 4.76 -6.92
C GLY A 106 3.45 5.10 -7.12
N PRO A 107 4.35 4.22 -6.68
CA PRO A 107 5.78 4.27 -6.97
C PRO A 107 6.13 4.65 -8.42
N PRO A 108 7.33 5.22 -8.65
CA PRO A 108 7.74 5.66 -9.98
C PRO A 108 7.46 4.59 -11.07
N GLY A 109 6.73 5.01 -12.10
CA GLY A 109 6.38 4.16 -13.23
C GLY A 109 5.06 3.40 -13.12
N ILE A 110 4.46 3.21 -11.94
CA ILE A 110 3.16 2.53 -11.79
C ILE A 110 2.04 3.30 -12.49
N ARG A 111 1.97 4.61 -12.30
CA ARG A 111 0.99 5.49 -12.97
C ARG A 111 1.02 5.34 -14.49
N SER A 112 2.22 5.20 -15.07
CA SER A 112 2.40 5.01 -16.52
C SER A 112 1.89 3.64 -17.00
N ARG A 113 1.99 2.60 -16.17
CA ARG A 113 1.53 1.24 -16.46
C ARG A 113 0.02 1.13 -16.29
N ALA A 114 -0.52 1.72 -15.24
CA ALA A 114 -1.97 1.83 -15.04
C ALA A 114 -2.64 2.63 -16.16
N LYS A 115 -2.05 3.77 -16.58
CA LYS A 115 -2.56 4.52 -17.74
C LYS A 115 -2.53 3.70 -19.03
N ARG A 116 -1.48 2.89 -19.24
CA ARG A 116 -1.40 1.96 -20.38
C ARG A 116 -2.51 0.91 -20.34
N LEU A 117 -2.78 0.33 -19.17
CA LEU A 117 -3.88 -0.62 -19.00
C LEU A 117 -5.24 0.05 -19.26
N ALA A 118 -5.48 1.24 -18.70
CA ALA A 118 -6.71 2.00 -18.95
C ALA A 118 -6.88 2.33 -20.44
N THR A 119 -5.80 2.70 -21.13
CA THR A 119 -5.81 2.98 -22.58
C THR A 119 -6.09 1.70 -23.39
N ALA A 120 -5.56 0.56 -22.96
CA ALA A 120 -5.81 -0.73 -23.61
C ALA A 120 -7.27 -1.19 -23.41
N LEU A 121 -7.83 -1.00 -22.22
CA LEU A 121 -9.23 -1.30 -21.91
C LEU A 121 -10.19 -0.41 -22.69
N ALA A 122 -9.91 0.89 -22.79
CA ALA A 122 -10.73 1.84 -23.56
C ALA A 122 -10.81 1.51 -25.06
N ARG A 123 -9.86 0.72 -25.61
CA ARG A 123 -9.89 0.27 -27.01
C ARG A 123 -10.79 -0.95 -27.24
N LEU A 124 -11.27 -1.57 -26.18
CA LEU A 124 -12.22 -2.67 -26.23
C LEU A 124 -13.63 -2.09 -26.05
N GLU A 125 -14.08 -1.30 -27.02
CA GLU A 125 -15.45 -0.78 -27.02
C GLU A 125 -16.43 -1.96 -26.88
N SER A 126 -17.20 -2.01 -25.78
CA SER A 126 -18.17 -3.07 -25.44
C SER A 126 -17.63 -4.35 -24.77
N VAL A 127 -16.41 -4.39 -24.24
CA VAL A 127 -15.92 -5.59 -23.51
C VAL A 127 -15.50 -5.27 -22.09
N THR A 128 -16.00 -6.07 -21.16
CA THR A 128 -15.58 -6.02 -19.76
C THR A 128 -14.52 -7.08 -19.52
N ALA A 129 -13.34 -6.66 -19.07
CA ALA A 129 -12.30 -7.57 -18.61
C ALA A 129 -12.48 -7.83 -17.11
N HIS A 130 -12.49 -9.11 -16.71
CA HIS A 130 -12.64 -9.55 -15.34
C HIS A 130 -11.41 -10.32 -14.88
N LEU A 131 -10.95 -10.02 -13.67
CA LEU A 131 -9.92 -10.80 -13.00
C LEU A 131 -10.55 -11.75 -11.99
N ARG A 132 -10.08 -13.01 -11.93
CA ARG A 132 -10.50 -14.03 -10.95
C ARG A 132 -9.28 -14.80 -10.44
N GLY A 133 -9.35 -15.37 -9.23
CA GLY A 133 -8.26 -16.17 -8.63
C GLY A 133 -8.00 -15.91 -7.15
N ALA A 134 -8.45 -14.75 -6.65
CA ALA A 134 -8.53 -14.37 -5.24
C ALA A 134 -9.46 -13.16 -5.00
N VAL A 135 -9.59 -12.29 -6.01
CA VAL A 135 -10.49 -11.14 -6.05
C VAL A 135 -11.25 -11.21 -7.37
N VAL A 136 -12.54 -10.87 -7.37
CA VAL A 136 -13.35 -10.70 -8.58
C VAL A 136 -13.53 -9.20 -8.81
N ALA A 137 -13.02 -8.68 -9.92
CA ALA A 137 -13.11 -7.26 -10.25
C ALA A 137 -13.31 -7.04 -11.76
N ALA A 138 -14.16 -6.07 -12.12
CA ALA A 138 -14.35 -5.59 -13.48
C ALA A 138 -13.34 -4.48 -13.81
N LEU A 139 -12.28 -4.82 -14.54
CA LEU A 139 -11.15 -3.93 -14.77
C LEU A 139 -11.50 -2.70 -15.63
N SER A 140 -12.46 -2.82 -16.56
CA SER A 140 -12.92 -1.68 -17.38
C SER A 140 -13.59 -0.61 -16.53
N GLU A 141 -14.46 -1.00 -15.61
CA GLU A 141 -15.13 -0.08 -14.68
C GLU A 141 -14.12 0.63 -13.78
N LEU A 142 -13.14 -0.10 -13.26
CA LEU A 142 -12.06 0.48 -12.45
C LEU A 142 -11.20 1.49 -13.22
N ALA A 143 -10.99 1.26 -14.51
CA ALA A 143 -10.23 2.17 -15.36
C ALA A 143 -10.98 3.48 -15.64
N GLU A 144 -12.32 3.49 -15.55
CA GLU A 144 -13.17 4.65 -15.82
C GLU A 144 -13.60 5.41 -14.55
N ALA A 145 -13.67 4.74 -13.40
CA ALA A 145 -14.14 5.31 -12.14
C ALA A 145 -13.36 6.58 -11.70
N PRO A 146 -14.02 7.64 -11.19
CA PRO A 146 -13.34 8.82 -10.64
C PRO A 146 -12.48 8.45 -9.42
N PRO A 147 -11.37 9.16 -9.17
CA PRO A 147 -10.51 8.87 -8.03
C PRO A 147 -11.31 8.96 -6.72
N ALA A 148 -11.15 7.96 -5.85
CA ALA A 148 -11.65 8.07 -4.48
C ALA A 148 -10.97 9.27 -3.79
N PRO A 149 -11.69 10.07 -2.98
CA PRO A 149 -11.08 11.18 -2.27
C PRO A 149 -10.08 10.63 -1.25
N THR A 150 -8.78 10.84 -1.48
CA THR A 150 -7.77 10.62 -0.46
C THR A 150 -7.66 11.87 0.41
N VAL A 151 -7.58 11.65 1.72
CA VAL A 151 -7.30 12.71 2.69
C VAL A 151 -5.82 12.63 3.03
N VAL A 152 -5.11 13.69 2.67
CA VAL A 152 -3.72 13.89 3.07
C VAL A 152 -3.74 14.75 4.34
N ALA A 153 -3.30 14.17 5.45
CA ALA A 153 -3.24 14.85 6.75
C ALA A 153 -1.81 14.87 7.28
N ILE A 154 -1.44 15.94 7.98
CA ILE A 154 -0.24 15.96 8.82
C ILE A 154 -0.67 15.50 10.20
N GLU A 155 -0.13 14.38 10.64
CA GLU A 155 -0.50 13.75 11.90
C GLU A 155 0.71 13.62 12.81
N SER A 156 0.47 13.77 14.11
CA SER A 156 1.46 13.49 15.15
C SER A 156 0.97 12.36 16.04
N PHE A 157 1.79 11.32 16.22
CA PHE A 157 1.45 10.16 17.02
C PHE A 157 2.68 9.53 17.67
N ARG A 158 2.43 8.74 18.73
CA ARG A 158 3.45 7.97 19.43
C ARG A 158 3.56 6.57 18.86
N ALA A 159 4.79 6.14 18.61
CA ALA A 159 5.07 4.81 18.08
C ALA A 159 6.38 4.23 18.62
N LYS A 160 6.59 2.94 18.38
CA LYS A 160 7.84 2.23 18.63
C LYS A 160 8.54 1.97 17.30
N ILE A 161 9.82 2.30 17.20
CA ILE A 161 10.60 1.98 15.99
C ILE A 161 10.85 0.47 15.95
N LEU A 162 10.48 -0.17 14.84
CA LEU A 162 10.77 -1.60 14.62
C LEU A 162 11.95 -1.80 13.69
N LYS A 163 12.03 -1.00 12.62
CA LYS A 163 13.10 -1.06 11.61
C LYS A 163 13.33 0.33 11.04
N ALA A 164 14.56 0.61 10.62
CA ALA A 164 14.90 1.83 9.89
C ALA A 164 16.09 1.58 8.96
N GLY A 165 16.05 2.12 7.73
CA GLY A 165 17.14 2.02 6.76
C GLY A 165 16.66 1.73 5.33
N GLY A 166 17.59 1.25 4.49
CA GLY A 166 17.37 0.98 3.07
C GLY A 166 17.91 2.08 2.14
N LEU A 167 18.15 1.74 0.88
CA LEU A 167 18.63 2.67 -0.16
C LEU A 167 17.64 3.81 -0.43
N ALA A 168 16.34 3.51 -0.38
CA ALA A 168 15.26 4.47 -0.23
C ALA A 168 14.82 4.45 1.25
N PRO A 169 15.26 5.41 2.08
CA PRO A 169 15.20 5.24 3.52
C PRO A 169 13.75 5.17 4.01
N ARG A 170 13.45 4.13 4.79
CA ARG A 170 12.12 3.88 5.37
C ARG A 170 12.22 3.61 6.85
N VAL A 171 11.16 3.93 7.58
CA VAL A 171 11.03 3.67 9.01
C VAL A 171 9.73 2.89 9.26
N GLN A 172 9.86 1.70 9.84
CA GLN A 172 8.75 0.88 10.27
C GLN A 172 8.42 1.19 11.73
N LEU A 173 7.18 1.57 11.99
CA LEU A 173 6.68 2.07 13.26
C LEU A 173 5.50 1.21 13.73
N LYS A 174 5.43 0.93 15.03
CA LYS A 174 4.25 0.34 15.68
C LYS A 174 3.57 1.37 16.56
N LEU A 175 2.35 1.78 16.23
CA LEU A 175 1.62 2.76 17.04
C LEU A 175 1.14 2.12 18.35
N ALA A 176 1.02 2.95 19.39
CA ALA A 176 0.37 2.54 20.63
C ALA A 176 -1.11 2.25 20.36
N GLY A 177 -1.57 1.03 20.68
CA GLY A 177 -2.96 0.61 20.49
C GLY A 177 -3.32 0.10 19.08
N SER A 178 -2.45 0.22 18.07
CA SER A 178 -2.67 -0.39 16.76
C SER A 178 -2.06 -1.79 16.68
N GLY A 179 -2.79 -2.74 16.08
CA GLY A 179 -2.33 -4.12 15.92
C GLY A 179 -1.28 -4.30 14.82
N ARG A 180 -1.26 -3.42 13.81
CA ARG A 180 -0.39 -3.55 12.63
C ARG A 180 0.66 -2.42 12.57
N PRO A 181 1.94 -2.74 12.34
CA PRO A 181 2.95 -1.73 12.03
C PRO A 181 2.64 -0.99 10.73
N ILE A 182 3.05 0.27 10.67
CA ILE A 182 3.05 1.09 9.46
C ILE A 182 4.50 1.32 9.01
N THR A 183 4.70 1.55 7.72
CA THR A 183 6.02 1.88 7.17
C THR A 183 5.95 3.21 6.45
N LEU A 184 6.79 4.15 6.85
CA LEU A 184 6.85 5.50 6.28
C LEU A 184 8.13 5.68 5.48
N ALA A 185 8.05 6.42 4.38
CA ALA A 185 9.23 6.97 3.72
C ALA A 185 9.86 8.02 4.64
N ALA A 186 11.19 8.10 4.66
CA ALA A 186 11.89 9.04 5.52
C ALA A 186 13.08 9.69 4.79
N PRO A 187 13.36 10.97 5.03
CA PRO A 187 14.66 11.55 4.72
C PRO A 187 15.79 10.77 5.38
N GLU A 188 16.95 10.71 4.71
CA GLU A 188 18.10 9.92 5.17
C GLU A 188 18.51 10.24 6.62
N GLY A 189 18.50 11.52 7.01
CA GLY A 189 18.81 11.94 8.38
C GLY A 189 17.86 11.36 9.42
N LEU A 190 16.56 11.32 9.13
CA LEU A 190 15.55 10.75 10.04
C LEU A 190 15.60 9.22 10.07
N ALA A 191 15.85 8.57 8.94
CA ALA A 191 16.04 7.13 8.89
C ALA A 191 17.30 6.70 9.66
N ARG A 192 18.39 7.46 9.56
CA ARG A 192 19.63 7.23 10.32
C ARG A 192 19.39 7.38 11.82
N LEU A 193 18.70 8.46 12.24
CA LEU A 193 18.30 8.68 13.63
C LEU A 193 17.44 7.52 14.16
N ALA A 194 16.43 7.09 13.38
CA ALA A 194 15.60 5.95 13.74
C ALA A 194 16.41 4.65 13.83
N GLY A 195 17.40 4.47 12.96
CA GLY A 195 18.30 3.31 12.97
C GLY A 195 19.18 3.24 14.23
N THR A 196 19.55 4.39 14.79
CA THR A 196 20.28 4.45 16.08
C THR A 196 19.38 4.27 17.31
N SER A 197 18.05 4.23 17.11
CA SER A 197 17.06 4.20 18.19
C SER A 197 16.01 3.10 17.97
N LEU A 198 16.43 1.97 17.39
CA LEU A 198 15.56 0.81 17.21
C LEU A 198 14.95 0.40 18.55
N TYR A 199 13.67 0.04 18.50
CA TYR A 199 12.86 -0.34 19.68
C TYR A 199 12.65 0.78 20.70
N ALA A 200 13.11 2.00 20.47
CA ALA A 200 12.75 3.14 21.30
C ALA A 200 11.31 3.59 21.00
N GLU A 201 10.67 4.19 22.02
CA GLU A 201 9.46 4.98 21.80
C GLU A 201 9.82 6.33 21.19
N VAL A 202 9.00 6.77 20.25
CA VAL A 202 9.18 8.01 19.51
C VAL A 202 7.87 8.76 19.39
N ASP A 203 7.95 10.08 19.48
CA ASP A 203 6.93 10.97 18.95
C ASP A 203 7.28 11.27 17.48
N VAL A 204 6.31 11.04 16.60
CA VAL A 204 6.49 11.12 15.14
C VAL A 204 5.50 12.12 14.58
N THR A 205 5.97 12.99 13.68
CA THR A 205 5.11 13.73 12.77
C THR A 205 5.27 13.18 11.37
N ALA A 206 4.17 12.89 10.71
CA ALA A 206 4.17 12.38 9.35
C ALA A 206 3.04 12.98 8.53
N GLN A 207 3.31 13.22 7.26
CA GLN A 207 2.27 13.41 6.27
C GLN A 207 1.74 12.02 5.90
N ILE A 208 0.48 11.73 6.24
CA ILE A 208 -0.15 10.43 6.02
C ILE A 208 -1.29 10.59 5.04
N GLU A 209 -1.32 9.70 4.06
CA GLU A 209 -2.45 9.52 3.16
C GLU A 209 -3.27 8.31 3.61
N ARG A 210 -4.56 8.53 3.85
CA ARG A 210 -5.48 7.49 4.36
C ARG A 210 -6.65 7.25 3.42
N THR A 211 -7.14 6.01 3.46
CA THR A 211 -8.44 5.66 2.88
C THR A 211 -9.59 6.20 3.73
N ALA A 212 -10.81 6.21 3.19
CA ALA A 212 -12.04 6.43 3.97
C ALA A 212 -12.16 5.50 5.20
N ASP A 213 -11.62 4.27 5.11
CA ASP A 213 -11.61 3.30 6.22
C ASP A 213 -10.42 3.45 7.19
N ASP A 214 -9.79 4.63 7.25
CA ASP A 214 -8.67 4.97 8.13
C ASP A 214 -7.40 4.11 7.98
N ARG A 215 -7.23 3.41 6.86
CA ARG A 215 -6.02 2.65 6.56
C ARG A 215 -4.95 3.57 5.97
N VAL A 216 -3.75 3.56 6.56
CA VAL A 216 -2.56 4.26 6.03
C VAL A 216 -2.13 3.62 4.70
N LEU A 217 -2.07 4.43 3.64
CA LEU A 217 -1.64 4.07 2.29
C LEU A 217 -0.18 4.40 2.07
N HIS A 218 0.13 5.68 2.28
CA HIS A 218 1.45 6.25 2.15
C HIS A 218 1.70 7.19 3.31
N GLY A 219 2.98 7.40 3.62
CA GLY A 219 3.32 8.51 4.46
C GLY A 219 4.79 8.86 4.43
N LEU A 220 5.04 10.14 4.63
CA LEU A 220 6.36 10.74 4.68
C LEU A 220 6.60 11.20 6.11
N LEU A 221 7.65 10.64 6.72
CA LEU A 221 8.15 11.05 8.01
C LEU A 221 8.73 12.46 7.89
N THR A 222 8.11 13.42 8.56
CA THR A 222 8.56 14.82 8.57
C THR A 222 9.35 15.15 9.82
N SER A 223 9.03 14.52 10.96
CA SER A 223 9.80 14.67 12.19
C SER A 223 9.81 13.38 13.02
N LEU A 224 10.89 13.17 13.78
CA LEU A 224 11.03 12.05 14.70
C LEU A 224 11.77 12.52 15.95
N ARG A 225 11.19 12.27 17.12
CA ARG A 225 11.78 12.56 18.42
C ARG A 225 11.80 11.31 19.28
N VAL A 226 13.00 10.89 19.67
CA VAL A 226 13.21 9.76 20.58
C VAL A 226 12.79 10.17 21.98
N MET A 227 11.92 9.36 22.58
CA MET A 227 11.52 9.53 23.98
C MET A 227 12.61 8.96 24.86
N GLU A 228 13.12 9.77 25.79
CA GLU A 228 13.97 9.28 26.86
C GLU A 228 13.15 8.31 27.71
N SER A 229 13.66 7.10 27.94
CA SER A 229 13.08 6.15 28.89
C SER A 229 13.30 6.68 30.31
N GLY A 230 12.43 7.59 30.73
CA GLY A 230 12.38 8.12 32.08
C GLY A 230 11.03 7.86 32.71
N ASP A 231 10.95 8.00 34.04
CA ASP A 231 9.70 8.02 34.78
C ASP A 231 8.69 8.97 34.09
N PRO A 232 7.54 8.47 33.60
CA PRO A 232 6.53 9.27 32.92
C PRO A 232 6.07 10.48 33.75
N VAL A 233 6.08 10.35 35.08
CA VAL A 233 5.75 11.44 36.01
C VAL A 233 6.82 12.51 35.94
N ALA A 234 8.09 12.14 36.06
CA ALA A 234 9.21 13.07 35.94
C ALA A 234 9.29 13.73 34.54
N ALA A 235 8.90 13.04 33.47
CA ALA A 235 8.83 13.60 32.13
C ALA A 235 7.71 14.64 31.99
N PHE A 236 6.56 14.38 32.60
CA PHE A 236 5.45 15.33 32.69
C PHE A 236 5.85 16.56 33.52
N ASP A 237 6.50 16.38 34.67
CA ASP A 237 6.98 17.47 35.52
C ASP A 237 7.97 18.38 34.76
N ARG A 238 8.94 17.80 34.04
CA ARG A 238 9.89 18.58 33.20
C ARG A 238 9.23 19.31 32.03
N TRP A 239 8.15 18.78 31.48
CA TRP A 239 7.36 19.49 30.46
C TRP A 239 6.58 20.64 31.11
N TYR A 240 5.93 20.36 32.25
CA TYR A 240 5.11 21.31 32.98
C TYR A 240 5.94 22.49 33.52
N GLU A 241 7.15 22.25 34.04
CA GLU A 241 8.09 23.29 34.46
C GLU A 241 8.48 24.26 33.32
N ARG A 242 8.50 23.77 32.06
CA ARG A 242 8.85 24.59 30.89
C ARG A 242 7.65 25.30 30.28
N ALA A 243 6.47 24.68 30.30
CA ALA A 243 5.27 25.16 29.63
C ALA A 243 4.28 25.87 30.56
N GLY A 244 4.34 25.60 31.85
CA GLY A 244 3.40 26.05 32.87
C GLY A 244 4.01 27.01 33.89
N LYS A 245 3.14 27.72 34.63
CA LYS A 245 3.56 28.48 35.82
C LYS A 245 3.84 27.47 36.95
N PRO A 246 4.88 27.65 37.79
CA PRO A 246 5.20 26.69 38.84
C PRO A 246 4.03 26.47 39.81
N TRP A 247 3.65 25.19 40.02
CA TRP A 247 2.52 24.80 40.89
C TRP A 247 2.93 24.40 42.31
N ALA A 248 4.23 24.37 42.59
CA ALA A 248 4.78 23.95 43.88
C ALA A 248 4.24 24.75 45.09
N ASN A 249 3.72 25.97 44.86
CA ASN A 249 3.16 26.84 45.91
C ASN A 249 1.62 26.85 45.94
N VAL A 250 0.95 26.05 45.12
CA VAL A 250 -0.52 25.96 45.10
C VAL A 250 -0.95 25.03 46.23
N LYS A 251 -1.28 25.62 47.40
CA LYS A 251 -1.70 24.89 48.61
C LYS A 251 -2.99 24.07 48.43
N ASP A 252 -3.78 24.38 47.41
CA ASP A 252 -5.05 23.73 47.11
C ASP A 252 -5.22 23.59 45.60
N ILE A 253 -4.92 22.39 45.11
CA ILE A 253 -4.91 22.03 43.69
C ILE A 253 -6.33 22.11 43.11
N GLU A 254 -7.36 21.74 43.86
CA GLU A 254 -8.77 21.78 43.41
C GLU A 254 -9.22 23.22 43.17
N ARG A 255 -8.86 24.13 44.09
CA ARG A 255 -9.12 25.56 43.90
C ARG A 255 -8.29 26.15 42.75
N GLY A 256 -7.05 25.70 42.57
CA GLY A 256 -6.19 26.11 41.46
C GLY A 256 -6.70 25.66 40.08
N LEU A 257 -7.46 24.56 40.03
CA LEU A 257 -8.13 24.04 38.83
C LEU A 257 -9.55 24.58 38.64
N GLY A 258 -9.99 25.53 39.47
CA GLY A 258 -11.32 26.15 39.39
C GLY A 258 -12.47 25.23 39.81
N ARG A 259 -12.19 24.11 40.48
CA ARG A 259 -13.16 23.13 40.95
C ARG A 259 -13.34 23.29 42.46
N GLY A 260 -14.02 24.36 42.87
CA GLY A 260 -14.23 24.62 44.30
C GLY A 260 -15.29 25.65 44.63
N GLU A 261 -15.85 26.37 43.66
CA GLU A 261 -17.02 27.23 43.89
C GLU A 261 -18.29 26.50 43.46
N ARG A 262 -18.84 25.71 44.38
CA ARG A 262 -20.26 25.45 44.49
C ARG A 262 -20.67 25.54 45.95
#